data_AF-X0ZA89-F1
#
_entry.id   AF-X0ZA89-F1
#
_cell.length_a   1.000
_cell.length_b   1.000
_cell.length_c   1.000
_cell.angle_alpha   90.00
_cell.angle_beta   90.00
_cell.angle_gamma   90.00
#
_symmetry.space_group_name_H-M   'P 1'
#
loop_
_entity.id
_entity.type
_entity.pdbx_description
1 polymer ?
#
loop_
_entity_poly.entity_id
_entity_poly.type
_entity_poly.pdbx_seq_one_letter_code
_entity_poly.pdbx_strand_id
1 'polypeptide(L)'
;MMDARMSAKGTHAYSPGLKVKRAVKIKKTRRLPILGKVLVKEGDRVDFSTIVAETMIPGEPNIRKVAAELGILEVDLKDYMKVVVGDEVKKGDPIAEYNAFFGL
;
A
#
# COMPACT_ATOMS: atom_id res chain seq x y z
N MET A 1 9.84 35.67 48.68
CA MET A 1 10.91 36.57 48.16
C MET A 1 10.84 36.60 46.65
N MET A 2 11.23 37.73 46.07
CA MET A 2 10.90 38.26 44.74
C MET A 2 11.17 37.38 43.50
N ASP A 3 10.17 37.45 42.61
CA ASP A 3 10.16 37.65 41.15
C ASP A 3 11.50 37.58 40.36
N ALA A 4 11.49 36.81 39.27
CA ALA A 4 12.33 37.05 38.10
C ALA A 4 11.51 36.78 36.83
N ARG A 5 10.78 37.83 36.42
CA ARG A 5 10.12 37.95 35.12
C ARG A 5 11.16 37.73 34.01
N MET A 6 11.12 36.58 33.36
CA MET A 6 11.93 36.35 32.17
C MET A 6 11.21 36.99 30.98
N SER A 7 11.74 38.15 30.59
CA SER A 7 11.34 38.99 29.46
C SER A 7 11.20 38.17 28.17
N ALA A 8 9.98 38.10 27.63
CA ALA A 8 9.73 37.59 26.29
C ALA A 8 10.13 38.66 25.27
N LYS A 9 11.38 38.58 24.79
CA LYS A 9 11.91 39.41 23.71
C LYS A 9 11.83 38.62 22.40
N GLY A 10 11.01 39.09 21.46
CA GLY A 10 10.92 38.57 20.08
C GLY A 10 9.50 38.15 19.71
N THR A 11 8.93 38.78 18.69
CA THR A 11 7.61 38.52 18.10
C THR A 11 7.47 37.07 17.65
N HIS A 12 6.84 36.23 18.46
CA HIS A 12 6.49 34.88 18.05
C HIS A 12 5.17 34.97 17.27
N ALA A 13 5.23 34.76 15.96
CA ALA A 13 4.06 34.68 15.10
C ALA A 13 3.29 33.38 15.40
N TYR A 14 2.45 33.40 16.42
CA TYR A 14 1.54 32.30 16.71
C TYR A 14 0.28 32.49 15.86
N SER A 15 0.04 31.60 14.89
CA SER A 15 -1.24 31.56 14.18
C SER A 15 -2.39 31.32 15.17
N PRO A 16 -3.56 31.97 15.02
CA PRO A 16 -4.73 31.68 15.85
C PRO A 16 -5.02 30.17 15.86
N GLY A 17 -5.05 29.57 17.04
CA GLY A 17 -5.22 28.11 17.21
C GLY A 17 -3.94 27.34 17.55
N LEU A 18 -2.77 27.97 17.51
CA LEU A 18 -1.51 27.34 17.90
C LEU A 18 -1.36 27.29 19.43
N LYS A 19 -1.35 26.08 20.00
CA LYS A 19 -1.09 25.84 21.43
C LYS A 19 0.40 25.62 21.67
N VAL A 20 1.04 26.50 22.42
CA VAL A 20 2.45 26.37 22.81
C VAL A 20 2.56 25.49 24.06
N LYS A 21 3.28 24.37 23.96
CA LYS A 21 3.63 23.52 25.11
C LYS A 21 5.13 23.24 25.10
N ARG A 22 5.77 23.33 26.28
CA ARG A 22 7.21 23.04 26.43
C ARG A 22 7.57 21.59 26.08
N ALA A 23 6.70 20.65 26.43
CA ALA A 23 6.77 19.26 26.02
C ALA A 23 5.35 18.67 25.98
N VAL A 24 5.09 17.74 25.06
CA VAL A 24 3.79 17.07 24.96
C VAL A 24 3.95 15.65 24.43
N LYS A 25 3.26 14.69 25.06
CA LYS A 25 3.10 13.34 24.52
C LYS A 25 1.83 13.32 23.66
N ILE A 26 1.99 13.00 22.38
CA ILE A 26 0.87 12.86 21.44
C ILE A 26 0.50 11.39 21.34
N LYS A 27 -0.78 11.07 21.50
CA LYS A 27 -1.33 9.75 21.18
C LYS A 27 -2.30 9.91 20.02
N LYS A 28 -2.05 9.19 18.92
CA LYS A 28 -2.94 9.14 17.76
C LYS A 28 -3.26 7.69 17.45
N THR A 29 -4.55 7.38 17.37
CA THR A 29 -5.01 6.06 16.95
C THR A 29 -5.08 6.03 15.42
N ARG A 30 -4.35 5.11 14.79
CA ARG A 30 -4.45 4.82 13.36
C ARG A 30 -5.15 3.47 13.23
N ARG A 31 -6.25 3.40 12.48
CA ARG A 31 -7.02 2.17 12.24
C ARG A 31 -7.11 1.93 10.74
N LEU A 32 -6.87 0.69 10.31
CA LEU A 32 -7.19 0.29 8.95
C LEU A 32 -8.72 0.27 8.80
N PRO A 33 -9.30 0.86 7.74
CA PRO A 33 -10.74 0.81 7.49
C PRO A 33 -11.25 -0.61 7.20
N ILE A 34 -10.37 -1.46 6.68
CA ILE A 34 -10.65 -2.85 6.29
C ILE A 34 -9.64 -3.74 7.00
N LEU A 35 -10.02 -4.99 7.29
CA LEU A 35 -9.12 -5.97 7.86
C LEU A 35 -7.84 -6.07 7.02
N GLY A 36 -6.71 -6.18 7.71
CA GLY A 36 -5.39 -6.20 7.10
C GLY A 36 -4.35 -6.64 8.10
N LYS A 37 -3.10 -6.31 7.84
CA LYS A 37 -1.96 -6.73 8.64
C LYS A 37 -1.32 -5.53 9.33
N VAL A 38 -1.02 -5.68 10.62
CA VAL A 38 -0.16 -4.75 11.35
C VAL A 38 1.29 -5.20 11.14
N LEU A 39 2.14 -4.28 10.68
CA LEU A 39 3.54 -4.56 10.30
C LEU A 39 4.54 -4.32 11.44
N VAL A 40 4.08 -3.73 12.55
CA VAL A 40 4.88 -3.38 13.72
C VAL A 40 4.37 -4.08 14.97
N LYS A 41 5.20 -4.15 16.01
CA LYS A 41 4.89 -4.73 17.32
C LYS A 41 4.83 -3.66 18.40
N GLU A 42 4.26 -4.03 19.54
CA GLU A 42 4.27 -3.15 20.71
C GLU A 42 5.71 -2.84 21.16
N GLY A 43 5.99 -1.55 21.38
CA GLY A 43 7.31 -1.07 21.78
C GLY A 43 8.23 -0.65 20.63
N ASP A 44 7.86 -0.95 19.39
CA ASP A 44 8.66 -0.55 18.23
C ASP A 44 8.75 0.97 18.10
N ARG A 45 9.94 1.46 17.76
CA ARG A 45 10.16 2.87 17.39
C ARG A 45 9.88 3.02 15.90
N VAL A 46 9.04 3.98 15.56
CA VAL A 46 8.62 4.27 14.17
C VAL A 46 8.78 5.75 13.88
N ASP A 47 9.13 6.07 12.64
CA ASP A 47 9.22 7.44 12.13
C ASP A 47 7.87 7.89 11.53
N PHE A 48 7.81 9.17 11.15
CA PHE A 48 6.60 9.75 10.57
C PHE A 48 6.13 9.03 9.30
N SER A 49 7.06 8.58 8.46
CA SER A 49 6.80 7.91 7.18
C SER A 49 6.71 6.38 7.27
N THR A 50 6.93 5.80 8.46
CA THR A 50 6.90 4.35 8.62
C THR A 50 5.50 3.80 8.38
N ILE A 51 5.39 2.82 7.48
CA ILE A 51 4.15 2.08 7.24
C ILE A 51 3.94 1.10 8.39
N VAL A 52 2.93 1.36 9.22
CA VAL A 52 2.65 0.56 10.44
C VAL A 52 1.62 -0.55 10.21
N ALA A 53 0.81 -0.42 9.18
CA ALA A 53 -0.23 -1.39 8.83
C ALA A 53 -0.62 -1.24 7.36
N GLU A 54 -1.04 -2.33 6.74
CA GLU A 54 -1.47 -2.39 5.33
C GLU A 54 -2.69 -3.30 5.17
N THR A 55 -3.46 -3.10 4.11
CA THR A 55 -4.58 -3.97 3.73
C THR A 55 -4.61 -4.12 2.21
N MET A 56 -5.06 -5.28 1.74
CA MET A 56 -5.26 -5.56 0.32
C MET A 56 -6.71 -5.29 -0.02
N ILE A 57 -6.94 -4.30 -0.88
CA ILE A 57 -8.27 -3.97 -1.39
C ILE A 57 -8.40 -4.66 -2.74
N PRO A 58 -9.45 -5.49 -2.96
CA PRO A 58 -9.71 -6.05 -4.29
C PRO A 58 -9.82 -4.92 -5.31
N GLY A 59 -8.96 -4.96 -6.33
CA GLY A 59 -9.03 -4.04 -7.46
C GLY A 59 -10.10 -4.49 -8.46
N GLU A 60 -10.27 -3.69 -9.52
CA GLU A 60 -11.08 -4.10 -10.67
C GLU A 60 -10.46 -5.34 -11.34
N PRO A 61 -11.27 -6.36 -11.68
CA PRO A 61 -10.77 -7.54 -12.34
C PRO A 61 -10.25 -7.18 -13.75
N ASN A 62 -9.04 -7.65 -14.08
CA ASN A 62 -8.52 -7.51 -15.44
C ASN A 62 -8.94 -8.71 -16.28
N ILE A 63 -9.97 -8.53 -17.11
CA ILE A 63 -10.47 -9.59 -17.99
C ILE A 63 -9.65 -9.57 -19.29
N ARG A 64 -9.07 -10.73 -19.65
CA ARG A 64 -8.31 -10.93 -20.89
C ARG A 64 -9.00 -11.94 -21.79
N LYS A 65 -9.09 -11.65 -23.07
CA LYS A 65 -9.65 -12.57 -24.08
C LYS A 65 -8.52 -13.41 -24.66
N VAL A 66 -7.90 -14.23 -23.81
CA VAL A 66 -6.64 -14.95 -24.12
C VAL A 66 -6.74 -15.76 -25.41
N ALA A 67 -7.85 -16.46 -25.65
CA ALA A 67 -8.05 -17.23 -26.89
C ALA A 67 -8.00 -16.35 -28.14
N ALA A 68 -8.66 -15.18 -28.11
CA ALA A 68 -8.63 -14.22 -29.21
C ALA A 68 -7.27 -13.55 -29.36
N GLU A 69 -6.59 -13.25 -28.25
CA GLU A 69 -5.24 -12.66 -28.24
C GLU A 69 -4.18 -13.63 -28.81
N LEU A 70 -4.34 -14.95 -28.60
CA LEU A 70 -3.48 -15.99 -29.14
C LEU A 70 -3.92 -16.52 -30.51
N GLY A 71 -5.10 -16.14 -31.01
CA GLY A 71 -5.63 -16.62 -32.29
C GLY A 71 -6.05 -18.11 -32.28
N ILE A 72 -6.40 -18.66 -31.11
CA ILE A 72 -6.82 -20.06 -30.93
C ILE A 72 -8.32 -20.16 -30.66
N LEU A 73 -8.88 -21.37 -30.78
CA LEU A 73 -10.25 -21.64 -30.40
C LEU A 73 -10.38 -21.69 -28.87
N GLU A 74 -11.54 -21.29 -28.34
CA GLU A 74 -11.81 -21.28 -26.90
C GLU A 74 -11.70 -22.68 -26.27
N VAL A 75 -12.01 -23.73 -27.04
CA VAL A 75 -11.91 -25.13 -26.60
C VAL A 75 -10.48 -25.56 -26.32
N ASP A 76 -9.51 -24.99 -27.03
CA ASP A 76 -8.09 -25.36 -26.93
C ASP A 76 -7.35 -24.50 -25.88
N LEU A 77 -7.99 -23.45 -25.34
CA LEU A 77 -7.35 -22.48 -24.45
C LEU A 77 -6.59 -23.14 -23.30
N LYS A 78 -7.16 -24.20 -22.70
CA LYS A 78 -6.57 -24.90 -21.56
C LYS A 78 -5.17 -25.45 -21.85
N ASP A 79 -4.89 -25.84 -23.09
CA ASP A 79 -3.62 -26.44 -23.49
C ASP A 79 -2.50 -25.40 -23.65
N TYR A 80 -2.86 -24.12 -23.78
CA TYR A 80 -1.94 -23.01 -23.96
C TYR A 80 -1.79 -22.13 -22.71
N MET A 81 -2.54 -22.41 -21.64
CA MET A 81 -2.41 -21.71 -20.36
C MET A 81 -1.14 -22.17 -19.61
N LYS A 82 -0.37 -21.21 -19.10
CA LYS A 82 0.81 -21.46 -18.25
C LYS A 82 0.52 -21.41 -16.75
N VAL A 83 -0.66 -20.93 -16.39
CA VAL A 83 -1.09 -20.72 -15.01
C VAL A 83 -2.43 -21.42 -14.77
N VAL A 84 -2.65 -21.87 -13.53
CA VAL A 84 -3.92 -22.46 -13.11
C VAL A 84 -4.69 -21.50 -12.20
N VAL A 85 -5.97 -21.81 -11.98
CA VAL A 85 -6.82 -21.01 -11.09
C VAL A 85 -6.25 -21.05 -9.67
N GLY A 86 -5.93 -19.87 -9.14
CA GLY A 86 -5.35 -19.70 -7.80
C GLY A 86 -3.86 -19.33 -7.80
N ASP A 87 -3.19 -19.37 -8.96
CA ASP A 87 -1.79 -18.96 -9.06
C ASP A 87 -1.61 -17.44 -8.87
N GLU A 88 -0.53 -17.07 -8.20
CA GLU A 88 -0.10 -15.67 -8.13
C GLU A 88 0.61 -15.29 -9.43
N VAL A 89 0.13 -14.24 -10.10
CA VAL A 89 0.72 -13.70 -11.33
C VAL A 89 1.25 -12.29 -11.11
N LYS A 90 2.45 -11.99 -11.61
CA LYS A 90 3.05 -10.65 -11.56
C LYS A 90 2.99 -9.99 -12.93
N LYS A 91 3.12 -8.66 -12.92
CA LYS A 91 3.19 -7.88 -14.15
C LYS A 91 4.40 -8.32 -14.97
N GLY A 92 4.13 -8.79 -16.19
CA GLY A 92 5.15 -9.27 -17.12
C GLY A 92 5.25 -10.80 -17.19
N ASP A 93 4.57 -11.53 -16.31
CA ASP A 93 4.57 -13.00 -16.36
C ASP A 93 3.73 -13.48 -17.56
N PRO A 94 4.23 -14.45 -18.34
CA PRO A 94 3.46 -15.05 -19.43
C PRO A 94 2.37 -15.97 -18.85
N ILE A 95 1.11 -15.53 -18.93
CA ILE A 95 -0.05 -16.30 -18.43
C ILE A 95 -0.52 -17.40 -19.39
N ALA A 96 -0.20 -17.24 -20.68
CA ALA A 96 -0.48 -18.20 -21.73
C ALA A 96 0.52 -17.98 -22.87
N GLU A 97 0.83 -19.04 -23.61
CA GLU A 97 1.79 -18.98 -24.72
C GLU A 97 1.36 -19.93 -25.83
N TYR A 98 1.42 -19.45 -27.06
CA TYR A 98 1.30 -20.31 -28.23
C TYR A 98 2.67 -20.90 -28.58
N ASN A 99 2.86 -22.19 -28.31
CA ASN A 99 4.09 -22.90 -28.64
C ASN A 99 3.96 -23.63 -29.97
N ALA A 100 4.10 -22.90 -31.09
CA ALA A 100 4.38 -23.53 -32.36
C ALA A 100 5.84 -23.94 -32.42
N PHE A 101 6.10 -25.25 -32.37
CA PHE A 101 7.33 -25.80 -32.92
C PHE A 101 7.36 -25.46 -34.42
N PHE A 102 8.21 -24.50 -34.81
CA PHE A 102 8.52 -24.10 -36.20
C PHE A 102 7.67 -23.06 -36.93
N GLY A 103 6.85 -22.24 -36.26
CA GLY A 103 6.24 -21.06 -36.93
C GLY A 103 5.50 -21.37 -38.24
N LEU A 104 4.92 -22.58 -38.33
CA LEU A 104 4.11 -23.10 -39.41
C LEU A 104 2.67 -23.26 -38.93
#